data_AF-A0A953WPY5-F1
#
_entry.id   AF-A0A953WPY5-F1
#
_cell.length_a   1.000
_cell.length_b   1.000
_cell.length_c   1.000
_cell.angle_alpha   90.00
_cell.angle_beta   90.00
_cell.angle_gamma   90.00
#
_symmetry.space_group_name_H-M   'P 1'
#
loop_
_entity.id
_entity.type
_entity.pdbx_description
1 polymer ?
#
loop_
_entity_poly.entity_id
_entity_poly.type
_entity_poly.pdbx_seq_one_letter_code
_entity_poly.pdbx_strand_id
1 'polypeptide(L)'
;MTEIAELLVKKDDLSKMRLARRPAPALQVGEILARVDRFALTANNVTYGVVGERIGYWNFFPAEEGSGIIPVWGFADVVESKSDEIKTGERLYGYFPMGTHLVMRVGNVRPDRMIDAAAHRAALPPVYNSYARVGAEPHFDKSLEDERMLLFPLYATSFCLYDFLLDNKWFGASQIVIGSASSKTAIGLAYALKDDPSAPVSIGLTSKRNEAKVKALRLYDSVVTYDDLAAIDASKPTAIVDMSGDGKVLSDLHKHLGDNMKYTANVGLTHFTENSMGPNFIHERS
;
A
#
# COMPACT_ATOMS: atom_id res chain seq x y z
N MET A 1 -22.51 24.86 -11.81
CA MET A 1 -21.78 23.74 -12.46
C MET A 1 -20.71 23.29 -11.48
N THR A 2 -20.64 21.99 -11.17
CA THR A 2 -19.65 21.47 -10.22
C THR A 2 -18.24 21.64 -10.79
N GLU A 3 -17.29 22.11 -9.98
CA GLU A 3 -15.88 22.22 -10.36
C GLU A 3 -15.08 21.07 -9.73
N ILE A 4 -14.25 20.41 -10.54
CA ILE A 4 -13.30 19.38 -10.12
C ILE A 4 -11.93 20.04 -10.00
N ALA A 5 -11.26 19.80 -8.87
CA ALA A 5 -9.88 20.21 -8.66
C ALA A 5 -9.01 18.97 -8.42
N GLU A 6 -7.89 18.87 -9.12
CA GLU A 6 -6.96 17.73 -9.09
C GLU A 6 -5.55 18.26 -8.86
N LEU A 7 -4.80 17.64 -7.95
CA LEU A 7 -3.40 17.99 -7.71
C LEU A 7 -2.54 17.20 -8.69
N LEU A 8 -2.09 17.88 -9.74
CA LEU A 8 -1.19 17.32 -10.73
C LEU A 8 0.24 17.38 -10.23
N VAL A 9 0.96 16.29 -10.42
CA VAL A 9 2.36 16.13 -10.02
C VAL A 9 3.19 15.87 -11.26
N LYS A 10 4.36 16.51 -11.38
CA LYS A 10 5.26 16.27 -12.50
C LYS A 10 5.86 14.87 -12.38
N LYS A 11 5.70 14.02 -13.40
CA LYS A 11 6.08 12.59 -13.33
C LYS A 11 7.57 12.36 -13.05
N ASP A 12 8.44 13.27 -13.52
CA ASP A 12 9.90 13.20 -13.36
C ASP A 12 10.43 13.96 -12.12
N ASP A 13 9.56 14.69 -11.40
CA ASP A 13 9.91 15.47 -10.22
C ASP A 13 8.68 15.64 -9.32
N LEU A 14 8.47 14.68 -8.42
CA LEU A 14 7.29 14.65 -7.57
C LEU A 14 7.19 15.84 -6.59
N SER A 15 8.25 16.63 -6.42
CA SER A 15 8.22 17.85 -5.61
C SER A 15 7.51 19.01 -6.31
N LYS A 16 7.34 18.92 -7.64
CA LYS A 16 6.64 19.91 -8.44
C LYS A 16 5.18 19.53 -8.62
N MET A 17 4.30 20.34 -8.04
CA MET A 17 2.86 20.12 -8.06
C MET A 17 2.12 21.38 -8.49
N ARG A 18 0.98 21.21 -9.15
CA ARG A 18 0.05 22.30 -9.46
C ARG A 18 -1.39 21.85 -9.26
N LEU A 19 -2.24 22.77 -8.81
CA LEU A 19 -3.67 22.53 -8.77
C LEU A 19 -4.26 22.80 -10.16
N ALA A 20 -4.90 21.79 -10.77
CA ALA A 20 -5.70 21.94 -11.96
C ALA A 20 -7.18 22.02 -11.59
N ARG A 21 -7.94 22.87 -12.28
CA ARG A 21 -9.39 23.01 -12.10
C ARG A 21 -10.08 22.86 -13.45
N ARG A 22 -11.22 22.17 -13.45
CA ARG A 22 -12.05 21.97 -14.64
C ARG A 22 -13.51 21.80 -14.23
N PRO A 23 -14.48 22.17 -15.08
CA PRO A 23 -15.87 21.80 -14.84
C PRO A 23 -16.01 20.27 -14.85
N ALA A 24 -16.89 19.74 -14.00
CA ALA A 24 -17.32 18.35 -14.08
C ALA A 24 -18.02 18.12 -15.43
N PRO A 25 -17.68 17.04 -16.17
CA PRO A 25 -18.38 16.73 -17.41
C PRO A 25 -19.82 16.31 -17.10
N ALA A 26 -20.71 16.45 -18.09
CA ALA A 26 -22.05 15.89 -17.99
C ALA A 26 -21.95 14.36 -17.94
N LEU A 27 -22.58 13.75 -16.93
CA LEU A 27 -22.56 12.29 -16.78
C LEU A 27 -23.26 11.60 -17.96
N GLN A 28 -22.75 10.43 -18.35
CA GLN A 28 -23.36 9.49 -19.26
C GLN A 28 -24.22 8.46 -18.49
N VAL A 29 -25.06 7.72 -19.20
CA VAL A 29 -25.85 6.63 -18.60
C VAL A 29 -24.91 5.59 -17.98
N GLY A 30 -25.18 5.23 -16.73
CA GLY A 30 -24.36 4.30 -15.95
C GLY A 30 -23.12 4.92 -15.32
N GLU A 31 -22.99 6.25 -15.30
CA GLU A 31 -21.93 6.97 -14.57
C GLU A 31 -22.45 7.61 -13.28
N ILE A 32 -21.52 7.84 -12.36
CA ILE A 32 -21.73 8.60 -11.12
C ILE A 32 -20.64 9.65 -10.96
N LEU A 33 -20.95 10.73 -10.24
CA LEU A 33 -19.98 11.70 -9.75
C LEU A 33 -19.80 11.49 -8.24
N ALA A 34 -18.62 11.03 -7.84
CA ALA A 34 -18.24 10.89 -6.44
C ALA A 34 -17.45 12.12 -6.00
N ARG A 35 -17.89 12.81 -4.94
CA ARG A 35 -17.15 13.88 -4.28
C ARG A 35 -16.28 13.27 -3.19
N VAL A 36 -14.97 13.40 -3.35
CA VAL A 36 -13.98 12.95 -2.36
C VAL A 36 -14.14 13.80 -1.10
N ASP A 37 -14.41 13.14 0.03
CA ASP A 37 -14.59 13.77 1.34
C ASP A 37 -13.24 13.88 2.06
N ARG A 38 -12.56 12.74 2.19
CA ARG A 38 -11.22 12.65 2.81
C ARG A 38 -10.44 11.46 2.27
N PHE A 39 -9.12 11.54 2.34
CA PHE A 39 -8.21 10.48 1.96
C PHE A 39 -6.94 10.50 2.80
N ALA A 40 -6.26 9.35 2.88
CA ALA A 40 -4.99 9.23 3.59
C ALA A 40 -3.80 9.57 2.69
N LEU A 41 -2.85 10.33 3.25
CA LEU A 41 -1.50 10.50 2.72
C LEU A 41 -0.50 9.68 3.54
N THR A 42 0.27 8.87 2.85
CA THR A 42 1.23 7.91 3.40
C THR A 42 2.47 7.83 2.50
N ALA A 43 3.50 7.13 2.95
CA ALA A 43 4.69 6.87 2.13
C ALA A 43 4.36 6.15 0.80
N ASN A 44 3.29 5.34 0.75
CA ASN A 44 2.87 4.65 -0.47
C ASN A 44 2.53 5.62 -1.60
N ASN A 45 2.00 6.81 -1.28
CA ASN A 45 1.65 7.80 -2.29
C ASN A 45 2.90 8.29 -3.03
N VAL A 46 4.05 8.38 -2.35
CA VAL A 46 5.34 8.65 -2.99
C VAL A 46 5.76 7.48 -3.86
N THR A 47 5.65 6.24 -3.38
CA THR A 47 5.96 5.04 -4.17
C THR A 47 5.11 4.96 -5.44
N TYR A 48 3.81 5.23 -5.37
CA TYR A 48 2.93 5.28 -6.55
C TYR A 48 3.42 6.27 -7.60
N GLY A 49 3.98 7.40 -7.18
CA GLY A 49 4.61 8.34 -8.11
C GLY A 49 5.93 7.82 -8.67
N VAL A 50 6.84 7.36 -7.81
CA VAL A 50 8.20 6.94 -8.20
C VAL A 50 8.18 5.75 -9.17
N VAL A 51 7.31 4.76 -8.93
CA VAL A 51 7.21 3.56 -9.79
C VAL A 51 6.00 3.62 -10.73
N GLY A 52 5.39 4.79 -10.88
CA GLY A 52 4.10 4.93 -11.54
C GLY A 52 4.09 4.52 -13.00
N GLU A 53 5.17 4.75 -13.73
CA GLU A 53 5.31 4.33 -15.12
C GLU A 53 5.55 2.81 -15.22
N ARG A 54 6.42 2.28 -14.36
CA ARG A 54 6.81 0.85 -14.36
C ARG A 54 5.66 -0.08 -13.98
N ILE A 55 4.86 0.32 -12.98
CA ILE A 55 3.76 -0.49 -12.44
C ILE A 55 2.39 -0.06 -13.01
N GLY A 56 2.33 1.10 -13.67
CA GLY A 56 1.11 1.61 -14.29
C GLY A 56 0.20 2.42 -13.36
N TYR A 57 0.66 2.87 -12.19
CA TYR A 57 -0.16 3.68 -11.27
C TYR A 57 -0.66 4.99 -11.90
N TRP A 58 0.08 5.56 -12.86
CA TRP A 58 -0.37 6.75 -13.60
C TRP A 58 -1.61 6.52 -14.45
N ASN A 59 -1.92 5.25 -14.75
CA ASN A 59 -3.07 4.91 -15.60
C ASN A 59 -4.39 4.91 -14.84
N PHE A 60 -4.41 4.90 -13.50
CA PHE A 60 -5.67 4.93 -12.74
C PHE A 60 -6.43 6.24 -12.93
N PHE A 61 -5.69 7.34 -13.05
CA PHE A 61 -6.20 8.70 -13.18
C PHE A 61 -5.45 9.42 -14.30
N PRO A 62 -5.91 9.27 -15.57
CA PRO A 62 -5.29 9.92 -16.71
C PRO A 62 -5.18 11.44 -16.51
N ALA A 63 -4.00 11.98 -16.84
CA ALA A 63 -3.68 13.40 -16.75
C ALA A 63 -3.06 13.87 -18.07
N GLU A 64 -2.84 15.19 -18.18
CA GLU A 64 -2.08 15.77 -19.29
C GLU A 64 -0.65 15.22 -19.36
N GLU A 65 -0.04 15.32 -20.54
CA GLU A 65 1.32 14.85 -20.80
C GLU A 65 2.34 15.45 -19.81
N GLY A 66 3.27 14.62 -19.32
CA GLY A 66 4.27 15.00 -18.32
C GLY A 66 3.74 15.12 -16.87
N SER A 67 2.42 15.14 -16.68
CA SER A 67 1.77 15.17 -15.37
C SER A 67 1.18 13.82 -14.99
N GLY A 68 0.98 13.61 -13.70
CA GLY A 68 0.28 12.47 -13.13
C GLY A 68 -0.57 12.87 -11.95
N ILE A 69 -1.61 12.10 -11.67
CA ILE A 69 -2.42 12.25 -10.46
C ILE A 69 -2.11 11.09 -9.54
N ILE A 70 -1.57 11.40 -8.36
CA ILE A 70 -1.24 10.37 -7.38
C ILE A 70 -2.55 9.79 -6.84
N PRO A 71 -2.71 8.45 -6.86
CA PRO A 71 -3.87 7.81 -6.30
C PRO A 71 -3.78 7.74 -4.76
N VAL A 72 -4.94 7.77 -4.10
CA VAL A 72 -5.09 7.80 -2.63
C VAL A 72 -6.23 6.87 -2.19
N TRP A 73 -6.12 6.27 -1.01
CA TRP A 73 -7.24 5.55 -0.40
C TRP A 73 -8.09 6.53 0.41
N GLY A 74 -9.39 6.54 0.15
CA GLY A 74 -10.27 7.56 0.70
C GLY A 74 -11.74 7.18 0.73
N PHE A 75 -12.53 8.14 1.22
CA PHE A 75 -13.97 8.12 1.23
C PHE A 75 -14.53 9.20 0.29
N ALA A 76 -15.60 8.86 -0.41
CA ALA A 76 -16.34 9.79 -1.24
C ALA A 76 -17.85 9.59 -1.12
N ASP A 77 -18.61 10.67 -1.26
CA ASP A 77 -20.06 10.62 -1.35
C ASP A 77 -20.49 10.74 -2.83
N VAL A 78 -21.44 9.93 -3.26
CA VAL A 78 -22.06 10.07 -4.58
C VAL A 78 -22.94 11.32 -4.57
N VAL A 79 -22.57 12.34 -5.35
CA VAL A 79 -23.28 13.64 -5.40
C VAL A 79 -24.19 13.76 -6.62
N GLU A 80 -23.95 12.97 -7.66
CA GLU A 80 -24.79 12.85 -8.85
C GLU A 80 -24.72 11.42 -9.38
N SER A 81 -25.84 10.89 -9.88
CA SER A 81 -25.90 9.54 -10.46
C SER A 81 -26.80 9.48 -11.68
N LYS A 82 -26.31 8.81 -12.73
CA LYS A 82 -27.09 8.32 -13.87
C LYS A 82 -27.08 6.80 -13.94
N SER A 83 -26.88 6.13 -12.81
CA SER A 83 -26.99 4.68 -12.66
C SER A 83 -28.28 4.31 -11.92
N ASP A 84 -28.95 3.25 -12.36
CA ASP A 84 -30.09 2.69 -11.64
C ASP A 84 -29.66 1.93 -10.37
N GLU A 85 -28.40 1.48 -10.31
CA GLU A 85 -27.86 0.60 -9.26
C GLU A 85 -27.21 1.35 -8.09
N ILE A 86 -26.68 2.56 -8.34
CA ILE A 86 -26.01 3.40 -7.33
C ILE A 86 -26.74 4.73 -7.19
N LYS A 87 -27.14 5.09 -5.97
CA LYS A 87 -27.93 6.30 -5.69
C LYS A 87 -27.06 7.44 -5.16
N THR A 88 -27.51 8.68 -5.41
CA THR A 88 -26.97 9.87 -4.74
C THR A 88 -27.09 9.72 -3.22
N GLY A 89 -26.04 10.12 -2.50
CA GLY A 89 -25.92 9.98 -1.04
C GLY A 89 -25.23 8.69 -0.60
N GLU A 90 -24.98 7.73 -1.49
CA GLU A 90 -24.16 6.57 -1.14
C GLU A 90 -22.72 6.99 -0.81
N ARG A 91 -22.15 6.31 0.20
CA ARG A 91 -20.78 6.54 0.64
C ARG A 91 -19.90 5.38 0.20
N LEU A 92 -18.79 5.70 -0.44
CA LEU A 92 -17.86 4.76 -1.05
C LEU A 92 -16.50 4.84 -0.37
N TYR A 93 -15.89 3.70 -0.09
CA TYR A 93 -14.49 3.57 0.30
C TYR A 93 -13.70 2.91 -0.83
N GLY A 94 -12.58 3.49 -1.23
CA GLY A 94 -11.78 2.93 -2.32
C GLY A 94 -10.61 3.82 -2.74
N TYR A 95 -10.19 3.64 -4.00
CA TYR A 95 -9.01 4.29 -4.58
C TYR A 95 -9.41 5.54 -5.38
N PHE A 96 -9.12 6.72 -4.88
CA PHE A 96 -9.53 8.01 -5.45
C PHE A 96 -8.33 8.78 -5.99
N PRO A 97 -8.54 9.79 -6.88
CA PRO A 97 -7.48 10.71 -7.25
C PRO A 97 -7.17 11.61 -6.06
N MET A 98 -5.95 12.14 -5.98
CA MET A 98 -5.65 13.30 -5.15
C MET A 98 -6.35 14.54 -5.74
N GLY A 99 -7.65 14.64 -5.50
CA GLY A 99 -8.57 15.62 -6.08
C GLY A 99 -9.92 15.62 -5.39
N THR A 100 -10.82 16.50 -5.82
CA THR A 100 -12.10 16.75 -5.15
C THR A 100 -13.23 15.85 -5.62
N HIS A 101 -13.14 15.31 -6.84
CA HIS A 101 -14.18 14.46 -7.41
C HIS A 101 -13.59 13.41 -8.35
N LEU A 102 -14.37 12.35 -8.58
CA LEU A 102 -14.10 11.33 -9.58
C LEU A 102 -15.40 11.00 -10.32
N VAL A 103 -15.37 11.03 -11.65
CA VAL A 103 -16.43 10.42 -12.48
C VAL A 103 -16.09 8.95 -12.62
N MET A 104 -17.06 8.08 -12.31
CA MET A 104 -16.87 6.63 -12.29
C MET A 104 -17.90 5.98 -13.19
N ARG A 105 -17.50 4.94 -13.93
CA ARG A 105 -18.43 4.11 -14.68
C ARG A 105 -18.86 2.96 -13.79
N VAL A 106 -20.14 2.87 -13.46
CA VAL A 106 -20.66 1.80 -12.60
C VAL A 106 -20.63 0.47 -13.34
N GLY A 107 -20.03 -0.56 -12.71
CA GLY A 107 -20.08 -1.94 -13.19
C GLY A 107 -20.00 -2.96 -12.06
N ASN A 108 -20.47 -4.18 -12.33
CA ASN A 108 -20.42 -5.34 -11.42
C ASN A 108 -20.86 -5.00 -9.98
N VAL A 109 -22.05 -4.40 -9.84
CA VAL A 109 -22.58 -3.96 -8.55
C VAL A 109 -23.03 -5.16 -7.73
N ARG A 110 -22.72 -5.09 -6.44
CA ARG A 110 -23.18 -5.99 -5.37
C ARG A 110 -23.71 -5.14 -4.23
N PRO A 111 -24.43 -5.72 -3.25
CA PRO A 111 -24.91 -4.96 -2.09
C PRO A 111 -23.81 -4.18 -1.37
N ASP A 112 -22.63 -4.78 -1.22
CA ASP A 112 -21.47 -4.29 -0.47
C ASP A 112 -20.38 -3.63 -1.32
N ARG A 113 -20.51 -3.65 -2.65
CA ARG A 113 -19.40 -3.26 -3.55
C ARG A 113 -19.87 -2.79 -4.92
N MET A 114 -19.09 -1.92 -5.55
CA MET A 114 -19.13 -1.69 -6.99
C MET A 114 -17.72 -1.71 -7.59
N ILE A 115 -17.62 -1.85 -8.91
CA ILE A 115 -16.37 -1.67 -9.66
C ILE A 115 -16.46 -0.38 -10.49
N ASP A 116 -15.39 0.42 -10.49
CA ASP A 116 -15.19 1.45 -11.51
C ASP A 116 -14.74 0.77 -12.81
N ALA A 117 -15.68 0.65 -13.74
CA ALA A 117 -15.54 -0.01 -15.02
C ALA A 117 -15.11 0.96 -16.14
N ALA A 118 -14.49 2.10 -15.80
CA ALA A 118 -13.92 2.99 -16.80
C ALA A 118 -12.94 2.23 -17.71
N ALA A 119 -12.99 2.50 -19.02
CA ALA A 119 -12.29 1.68 -20.01
C ALA A 119 -10.76 1.61 -19.77
N HIS A 120 -10.16 2.71 -19.32
CA HIS A 120 -8.72 2.78 -19.02
C HIS A 120 -8.30 1.94 -17.82
N ARG A 121 -9.25 1.52 -16.97
CA ARG A 121 -9.00 0.68 -15.79
C ARG A 121 -9.06 -0.81 -16.05
N ALA A 122 -9.56 -1.24 -17.20
CA ALA A 122 -9.86 -2.64 -17.48
C ALA A 122 -8.64 -3.57 -17.40
N ALA A 123 -7.46 -3.08 -17.77
CA ALA A 123 -6.20 -3.83 -17.72
C ALA A 123 -5.43 -3.63 -16.39
N LEU A 124 -5.92 -2.78 -15.49
CA LEU A 124 -5.25 -2.50 -14.21
C LEU A 124 -5.66 -3.51 -13.14
N PRO A 125 -4.84 -3.73 -12.09
CA PRO A 125 -5.14 -4.70 -11.05
C PRO A 125 -6.53 -4.46 -10.43
N PRO A 126 -7.45 -5.44 -10.46
CA PRO A 126 -8.86 -5.24 -10.12
C PRO A 126 -9.13 -4.72 -8.69
N VAL A 127 -8.22 -4.99 -7.75
CA VAL A 127 -8.33 -4.54 -6.36
C VAL A 127 -8.47 -3.02 -6.23
N TYR A 128 -7.82 -2.25 -7.10
CA TYR A 128 -7.86 -0.78 -7.10
C TYR A 128 -9.08 -0.20 -7.82
N ASN A 129 -9.82 -1.04 -8.54
CA ASN A 129 -11.08 -0.66 -9.20
C ASN A 129 -12.29 -0.97 -8.33
N SER A 130 -12.09 -1.65 -7.19
CA SER A 130 -13.13 -2.07 -6.27
C SER A 130 -13.41 -1.02 -5.22
N TYR A 131 -14.68 -0.60 -5.10
CA TYR A 131 -15.14 0.35 -4.10
C TYR A 131 -16.17 -0.30 -3.20
N ALA A 132 -15.92 -0.25 -1.89
CA ALA A 132 -16.84 -0.74 -0.90
C ALA A 132 -17.99 0.25 -0.72
N ARG A 133 -19.22 -0.27 -0.67
CA ARG A 133 -20.45 0.48 -0.38
C ARG A 133 -20.67 0.41 1.12
N VAL A 134 -20.06 1.34 1.86
CA VAL A 134 -19.91 1.18 3.31
C VAL A 134 -21.23 1.20 4.08
N GLY A 135 -22.29 1.76 3.49
CA GLY A 135 -23.64 1.68 4.06
C GLY A 135 -24.23 0.26 4.12
N ALA A 136 -23.68 -0.69 3.37
CA ALA A 136 -24.08 -2.10 3.39
C ALA A 136 -23.18 -2.97 4.30
N GLU A 137 -22.13 -2.40 4.89
CA GLU A 137 -21.22 -3.13 5.78
C GLU A 137 -21.81 -3.25 7.19
N PRO A 138 -21.90 -4.48 7.75
CA PRO A 138 -22.25 -4.65 9.14
C PRO A 138 -21.21 -3.95 10.02
N HIS A 139 -21.67 -3.13 10.96
CA HIS A 139 -20.81 -2.39 11.91
C HIS A 139 -19.95 -1.29 11.30
N PHE A 140 -20.30 -0.76 10.12
CA PHE A 140 -19.66 0.46 9.64
C PHE A 140 -19.80 1.59 10.67
N ASP A 141 -18.65 2.05 11.17
CA ASP A 141 -18.55 3.21 12.04
C ASP A 141 -17.78 4.31 11.32
N LYS A 142 -18.49 5.42 11.06
CA LYS A 142 -17.92 6.61 10.41
C LYS A 142 -16.77 7.22 11.23
N SER A 143 -16.70 6.96 12.53
CA SER A 143 -15.62 7.43 13.40
C SER A 143 -14.28 6.75 13.10
N LEU A 144 -14.27 5.56 12.50
CA LEU A 144 -13.08 4.75 12.22
C LEU A 144 -12.57 4.89 10.77
N GLU A 145 -13.12 5.83 10.01
CA GLU A 145 -12.73 6.01 8.61
C GLU A 145 -11.27 6.45 8.46
N ASP A 146 -10.75 7.26 9.38
CA ASP A 146 -9.37 7.73 9.33
C ASP A 146 -8.39 6.56 9.48
N GLU A 147 -8.65 5.69 10.46
CA GLU A 147 -7.92 4.44 10.66
C GLU A 147 -8.06 3.53 9.46
N ARG A 148 -9.25 3.38 8.88
CA ARG A 148 -9.47 2.52 7.71
C ARG A 148 -8.66 3.00 6.51
N MET A 149 -8.69 4.30 6.20
CA MET A 149 -7.89 4.85 5.09
C MET A 149 -6.39 4.63 5.32
N LEU A 150 -5.93 4.76 6.57
CA LEU A 150 -4.51 4.67 6.92
C LEU A 150 -3.98 3.24 7.03
N LEU A 151 -4.81 2.30 7.49
CA LEU A 151 -4.37 0.97 7.92
C LEU A 151 -4.87 -0.14 7.00
N PHE A 152 -6.11 -0.06 6.51
CA PHE A 152 -6.73 -1.19 5.80
C PHE A 152 -5.98 -1.61 4.53
N PRO A 153 -5.54 -0.69 3.64
CA PRO A 153 -4.78 -1.08 2.45
C PRO A 153 -3.45 -1.74 2.80
N LEU A 154 -2.84 -1.32 3.91
CA LEU A 154 -1.53 -1.82 4.35
C LEU A 154 -1.65 -3.14 5.09
N TYR A 155 -2.73 -3.33 5.85
CA TYR A 155 -3.07 -4.60 6.46
C TYR A 155 -3.37 -5.66 5.40
N ALA A 156 -4.08 -5.31 4.32
CA ALA A 156 -4.30 -6.24 3.20
C ALA A 156 -2.96 -6.74 2.60
N THR A 157 -2.00 -5.84 2.35
CA THR A 157 -0.65 -6.23 1.92
C THR A 157 0.05 -7.09 2.97
N SER A 158 -0.09 -6.75 4.25
CA SER A 158 0.49 -7.51 5.36
C SER A 158 -0.01 -8.95 5.39
N PHE A 159 -1.32 -9.14 5.21
CA PHE A 159 -1.95 -10.45 5.14
C PHE A 159 -1.46 -11.24 3.93
N CYS A 160 -1.39 -10.63 2.74
CA CYS A 160 -0.85 -11.32 1.56
C CYS A 160 0.60 -11.77 1.75
N LEU A 161 1.42 -11.01 2.48
CA LEU A 161 2.80 -11.40 2.79
C LEU A 161 2.85 -12.58 3.77
N TYR A 162 2.01 -12.55 4.80
CA TYR A 162 1.87 -13.65 5.74
C TYR A 162 1.43 -14.93 5.00
N ASP A 163 0.36 -14.85 4.21
CA ASP A 163 -0.19 -15.96 3.43
C ASP A 163 0.85 -16.51 2.44
N PHE A 164 1.57 -15.63 1.73
CA PHE A 164 2.66 -16.01 0.84
C PHE A 164 3.80 -16.75 1.55
N LEU A 165 4.21 -16.29 2.73
CA LEU A 165 5.23 -16.98 3.53
C LEU A 165 4.73 -18.35 3.99
N LEU A 166 3.49 -18.43 4.48
CA LEU A 166 2.87 -19.67 4.97
C LEU A 166 2.73 -20.71 3.85
N ASP A 167 2.19 -20.32 2.70
CA ASP A 167 1.99 -21.18 1.52
C ASP A 167 3.32 -21.77 1.01
N ASN A 168 4.40 -21.00 1.15
CA ASN A 168 5.75 -21.44 0.80
C ASN A 168 6.48 -22.14 1.96
N LYS A 169 5.75 -22.54 3.01
CA LYS A 169 6.29 -23.23 4.20
C LYS A 169 7.46 -22.46 4.81
N TRP A 170 7.31 -21.15 4.91
CA TRP A 170 8.30 -20.20 5.40
C TRP A 170 9.62 -20.23 4.62
N PHE A 171 9.66 -20.81 3.42
CA PHE A 171 10.88 -21.10 2.65
C PHE A 171 11.90 -21.95 3.44
N GLY A 172 11.44 -22.75 4.40
CA GLY A 172 12.29 -23.51 5.32
C GLY A 172 13.00 -22.64 6.37
N ALA A 173 12.56 -21.40 6.58
CA ALA A 173 13.11 -20.52 7.60
C ALA A 173 12.67 -20.93 9.02
N SER A 174 13.56 -20.68 9.98
CA SER A 174 13.32 -20.80 11.42
C SER A 174 13.26 -19.43 12.12
N GLN A 175 13.58 -18.36 11.39
CA GLN A 175 13.35 -16.98 11.81
C GLN A 175 12.97 -16.11 10.61
N ILE A 176 12.19 -15.06 10.85
CA ILE A 176 11.77 -14.07 9.86
C ILE A 176 12.28 -12.71 10.30
N VAL A 177 13.11 -12.06 9.48
CA VAL A 177 13.57 -10.68 9.72
C VAL A 177 12.69 -9.72 8.93
N ILE A 178 12.09 -8.76 9.61
CA ILE A 178 11.15 -7.79 9.01
C ILE A 178 11.80 -6.40 9.03
N GLY A 179 12.20 -5.93 7.86
CA GLY A 179 12.80 -4.61 7.66
C GLY A 179 11.78 -3.47 7.82
N SER A 180 12.24 -2.30 8.26
CA SER A 180 11.38 -1.16 8.60
C SER A 180 10.24 -1.57 9.54
N ALA A 181 10.59 -2.23 10.65
CA ALA A 181 9.63 -2.81 11.60
C ALA A 181 8.65 -1.81 12.25
N SER A 182 8.92 -0.50 12.14
CA SER A 182 7.96 0.54 12.56
C SER A 182 6.91 0.90 11.48
N SER A 183 7.02 0.37 10.27
CA SER A 183 6.09 0.65 9.17
C SER A 183 4.76 -0.07 9.38
N LYS A 184 3.67 0.52 8.90
CA LYS A 184 2.31 -0.02 9.10
C LYS A 184 2.15 -1.43 8.51
N THR A 185 2.77 -1.70 7.36
CA THR A 185 2.78 -3.05 6.74
C THR A 185 3.60 -4.05 7.55
N ALA A 186 4.78 -3.66 8.06
CA ALA A 186 5.58 -4.53 8.94
C ALA A 186 4.83 -4.85 10.25
N ILE A 187 4.13 -3.88 10.81
CA ILE A 187 3.31 -4.05 12.02
C ILE A 187 2.15 -5.02 11.77
N GLY A 188 1.45 -4.87 10.64
CA GLY A 188 0.38 -5.80 10.25
C GLY A 188 0.88 -7.23 10.06
N LEU A 189 2.07 -7.40 9.45
CA LEU A 189 2.68 -8.72 9.26
C LEU A 189 3.08 -9.34 10.61
N ALA A 190 3.72 -8.55 11.48
CA ALA A 190 4.11 -9.02 12.81
C ALA A 190 2.88 -9.40 13.66
N TYR A 191 1.76 -8.68 13.52
CA TYR A 191 0.50 -9.06 14.16
C TYR A 191 0.01 -10.44 13.70
N ALA A 192 0.01 -10.71 12.39
CA ALA A 192 -0.39 -12.01 11.85
C ALA A 192 0.55 -13.14 12.27
N LEU A 193 1.87 -12.93 12.21
CA LEU A 193 2.86 -13.93 12.62
C LEU A 193 2.76 -14.26 14.11
N LYS A 194 2.50 -13.27 14.96
CA LYS A 194 2.37 -13.48 16.40
C LYS A 194 1.15 -14.32 16.78
N ASP A 195 0.07 -14.23 16.00
CA ASP A 195 -1.17 -14.98 16.24
C ASP A 195 -1.10 -16.42 15.70
N ASP A 196 -0.09 -16.74 14.89
CA ASP A 196 0.12 -18.05 14.29
C ASP A 196 1.16 -18.87 15.10
N PRO A 197 0.74 -19.94 15.81
CA PRO A 197 1.66 -20.78 16.58
C PRO A 197 2.69 -21.55 15.73
N SER A 198 2.48 -21.64 14.42
CA SER A 198 3.39 -22.30 13.49
C SER A 198 4.42 -21.36 12.86
N ALA A 199 4.27 -20.05 13.07
CA ALA A 199 5.18 -19.06 12.50
C ALA A 199 6.59 -19.16 13.13
N PRO A 200 7.66 -18.99 12.33
CA PRO A 200 9.01 -18.86 12.85
C PRO A 200 9.20 -17.61 13.71
N VAL A 201 10.30 -17.57 14.49
CA VAL A 201 10.64 -16.42 15.34
C VAL A 201 10.75 -15.14 14.51
N SER A 202 10.00 -14.11 14.91
CA SER A 202 9.96 -12.81 14.23
C SER A 202 10.94 -11.81 14.83
N ILE A 203 11.77 -11.20 13.98
CA ILE A 203 12.75 -10.19 14.36
C ILE A 203 12.41 -8.88 13.66
N GLY A 204 12.05 -7.87 14.43
CA GLY A 204 11.83 -6.52 13.91
C GLY A 204 13.15 -5.79 13.71
N LEU A 205 13.51 -5.47 12.47
CA LEU A 205 14.69 -4.68 12.14
C LEU A 205 14.31 -3.21 11.89
N THR A 206 14.91 -2.28 12.65
CA THR A 206 14.52 -0.86 12.63
C THR A 206 15.68 0.09 12.90
N SER A 207 15.43 1.40 12.83
CA SER A 207 16.41 2.40 13.26
C SER A 207 16.45 2.53 14.78
N LYS A 208 17.61 2.93 15.32
CA LYS A 208 17.78 3.23 16.75
C LYS A 208 16.74 4.23 17.30
N ARG A 209 16.35 5.22 16.50
CA ARG A 209 15.31 6.20 16.86
C ARG A 209 13.93 5.55 17.09
N ASN A 210 13.63 4.46 16.39
CA ASN A 210 12.32 3.79 16.44
C ASN A 210 12.32 2.57 17.37
N GLU A 211 13.48 2.09 17.81
CA GLU A 211 13.64 0.85 18.59
C GLU A 211 12.67 0.77 19.78
N ALA A 212 12.65 1.78 20.65
CA ALA A 212 11.79 1.82 21.83
C ALA A 212 10.29 1.73 21.47
N LYS A 213 9.88 2.38 20.38
CA LYS A 213 8.49 2.35 19.90
C LYS A 213 8.12 0.97 19.36
N VAL A 214 9.01 0.35 18.58
CA VAL A 214 8.78 -1.00 18.02
C VAL A 214 8.70 -2.04 19.14
N LYS A 215 9.59 -1.97 20.15
CA LYS A 215 9.50 -2.83 21.35
C LYS A 215 8.18 -2.65 22.11
N ALA A 216 7.70 -1.40 22.21
CA ALA A 216 6.43 -1.10 22.89
C ALA A 216 5.20 -1.72 22.22
N LEU A 217 5.26 -2.04 20.92
CA LEU A 217 4.18 -2.75 20.22
C LEU A 217 3.99 -4.18 20.73
N ARG A 218 5.06 -4.80 21.25
CA ARG A 218 5.07 -6.21 21.70
C ARG A 218 4.57 -7.20 20.64
N LEU A 219 4.84 -6.90 19.37
CA LEU A 219 4.45 -7.76 18.23
C LEU A 219 5.58 -8.67 17.74
N TYR A 220 6.83 -8.26 17.93
CA TYR A 220 8.00 -9.03 17.53
C TYR A 220 8.56 -9.82 18.71
N ASP A 221 9.15 -10.98 18.46
CA ASP A 221 9.85 -11.77 19.48
C ASP A 221 11.13 -11.06 19.94
N SER A 222 11.82 -10.40 19.00
CA SER A 222 12.92 -9.50 19.31
C SER A 222 13.00 -8.31 18.35
N VAL A 223 13.73 -7.27 18.74
CA VAL A 223 13.93 -6.06 17.94
C VAL A 223 15.42 -5.76 17.88
N VAL A 224 15.93 -5.61 16.67
CA VAL A 224 17.34 -5.32 16.35
C VAL A 224 17.40 -4.01 15.58
N THR A 225 18.50 -3.27 15.73
CA THR A 225 18.72 -2.02 15.00
C THR A 225 19.59 -2.23 13.75
N TYR A 226 19.44 -1.36 12.75
CA TYR A 226 20.24 -1.44 11.51
C TYR A 226 21.76 -1.40 11.74
N ASP A 227 22.22 -0.79 12.83
CA ASP A 227 23.63 -0.70 13.23
C ASP A 227 24.15 -1.94 13.99
N ASP A 228 23.29 -2.90 14.32
CA ASP A 228 23.64 -4.11 15.10
C ASP A 228 23.14 -5.40 14.45
N LEU A 229 23.33 -5.54 13.13
CA LEU A 229 22.92 -6.75 12.39
C LEU A 229 23.54 -8.04 12.94
N ALA A 230 24.70 -7.94 13.58
CA ALA A 230 25.40 -9.07 14.20
C ALA A 230 24.60 -9.72 15.35
N ALA A 231 23.63 -9.01 15.94
CA ALA A 231 22.72 -9.57 16.94
C ALA A 231 21.73 -10.60 16.36
N ILE A 232 21.55 -10.64 15.04
CA ILE A 232 20.74 -11.66 14.36
C ILE A 232 21.58 -12.94 14.24
N ASP A 233 21.06 -14.07 14.72
CA ASP A 233 21.78 -15.35 14.66
C ASP A 233 21.88 -15.87 13.21
N ALA A 234 23.08 -15.75 12.63
CA ALA A 234 23.36 -16.16 11.26
C ALA A 234 23.39 -17.68 11.05
N SER A 235 23.37 -18.49 12.12
CA SER A 235 23.32 -19.95 11.99
C SER A 235 21.92 -20.46 11.63
N LYS A 236 20.89 -19.62 11.77
CA LYS A 236 19.48 -19.98 11.55
C LYS A 236 19.03 -19.70 10.12
N PRO A 237 18.35 -20.67 9.45
CA PRO A 237 17.62 -20.41 8.21
C PRO A 237 16.66 -19.23 8.38
N THR A 238 16.78 -18.23 7.52
CA THR A 238 16.14 -16.92 7.66
C THR A 238 15.39 -16.54 6.39
N ALA A 239 14.13 -16.15 6.54
CA ALA A 239 13.42 -15.40 5.50
C ALA A 239 13.45 -13.91 5.88
N ILE A 240 13.57 -13.04 4.87
CA ILE A 240 13.56 -11.59 5.04
C ILE A 240 12.31 -11.05 4.37
N VAL A 241 11.63 -10.12 5.04
CA VAL A 241 10.60 -9.30 4.41
C VAL A 241 11.03 -7.85 4.51
N ASP A 242 11.44 -7.28 3.38
CA ASP A 242 11.95 -5.93 3.34
C ASP A 242 10.89 -4.91 2.87
N MET A 243 10.53 -4.03 3.81
CA MET A 243 9.70 -2.85 3.54
C MET A 243 10.56 -1.59 3.35
N SER A 244 11.86 -1.66 3.69
CA SER A 244 12.74 -0.50 3.71
C SER A 244 13.13 -0.07 2.30
N GLY A 245 13.57 -1.00 1.45
CA GLY A 245 14.24 -0.70 0.20
C GLY A 245 15.65 -0.12 0.39
N ASP A 246 16.22 -0.17 1.60
CA ASP A 246 17.60 0.27 1.86
C ASP A 246 18.57 -0.80 1.35
N GLY A 247 19.12 -0.56 0.16
CA GLY A 247 19.96 -1.53 -0.55
C GLY A 247 21.27 -1.83 0.18
N LYS A 248 21.75 -0.92 1.04
CA LYS A 248 22.96 -1.15 1.84
C LYS A 248 22.66 -2.07 3.01
N VAL A 249 21.63 -1.76 3.79
CA VAL A 249 21.21 -2.59 4.94
C VAL A 249 20.87 -4.01 4.47
N LEU A 250 20.15 -4.12 3.36
CA LEU A 250 19.76 -5.43 2.83
C LEU A 250 20.96 -6.23 2.31
N SER A 251 21.90 -5.59 1.61
CA SER A 251 23.17 -6.20 1.21
C SER A 251 24.00 -6.66 2.41
N ASP A 252 24.11 -5.85 3.47
CA ASP A 252 24.87 -6.21 4.67
C ASP A 252 24.21 -7.37 5.43
N LEU A 253 22.87 -7.40 5.49
CA LEU A 253 22.11 -8.50 6.07
C LEU A 253 22.26 -9.79 5.25
N HIS A 254 22.21 -9.71 3.92
CA HIS A 254 22.47 -10.86 3.04
C HIS A 254 23.87 -11.42 3.25
N LYS A 255 24.89 -10.55 3.36
CA LYS A 255 26.26 -10.94 3.67
C LYS A 255 26.37 -11.66 5.02
N HIS A 256 25.73 -11.12 6.05
CA HIS A 256 25.75 -11.69 7.40
C HIS A 256 25.13 -13.09 7.45
N LEU A 257 24.00 -13.29 6.76
CA LEU A 257 23.26 -14.54 6.78
C LEU A 257 23.80 -15.60 5.79
N GLY A 258 24.45 -15.19 4.70
CA GLY A 258 25.07 -16.09 3.72
C GLY A 258 24.10 -17.17 3.20
N ASP A 259 24.49 -18.43 3.30
CA ASP A 259 23.68 -19.58 2.84
C ASP A 259 22.39 -19.78 3.64
N ASN A 260 22.32 -19.21 4.84
CA ASN A 260 21.14 -19.28 5.69
C ASN A 260 20.07 -18.23 5.34
N MET A 261 20.36 -17.24 4.50
CA MET A 261 19.31 -16.42 3.90
C MET A 261 18.52 -17.27 2.88
N LYS A 262 17.33 -17.74 3.23
CA LYS A 262 16.55 -18.66 2.40
C LYS A 262 15.72 -17.95 1.34
N TYR A 263 15.19 -16.77 1.69
CA TYR A 263 14.35 -16.00 0.80
C TYR A 263 14.26 -14.54 1.27
N THR A 264 14.18 -13.60 0.34
CA THR A 264 13.93 -12.18 0.60
C THR A 264 12.71 -11.72 -0.21
N ALA A 265 11.65 -11.30 0.48
CA ALA A 265 10.51 -10.62 -0.13
C ALA A 265 10.79 -9.12 -0.22
N ASN A 266 10.98 -8.60 -1.44
CA ASN A 266 11.09 -7.16 -1.69
C ASN A 266 9.71 -6.54 -1.88
N VAL A 267 9.22 -5.81 -0.88
CA VAL A 267 7.83 -5.31 -0.86
C VAL A 267 7.74 -3.82 -1.17
N GLY A 268 8.55 -3.02 -0.47
CA GLY A 268 8.40 -1.57 -0.41
C GLY A 268 9.67 -0.79 -0.75
N LEU A 269 9.51 0.53 -0.89
CA LEU A 269 10.60 1.49 -1.10
C LEU A 269 10.42 2.65 -0.11
N THR A 270 10.36 2.37 1.19
CA THR A 270 10.21 3.45 2.19
C THR A 270 11.45 4.36 2.24
N HIS A 271 12.62 3.85 1.83
CA HIS A 271 13.87 4.56 1.59
C HIS A 271 14.14 4.80 0.10
N PHE A 272 13.20 5.42 -0.62
CA PHE A 272 13.25 5.55 -2.09
C PHE A 272 14.51 6.22 -2.68
N THR A 273 15.31 6.92 -1.87
CA THR A 273 16.57 7.55 -2.28
C THR A 273 17.79 6.61 -2.21
N GLU A 274 17.68 5.47 -1.52
CA GLU A 274 18.79 4.55 -1.20
C GLU A 274 18.58 3.15 -1.83
N ASN A 275 17.90 3.08 -2.98
CA ASN A 275 17.45 1.82 -3.60
C ASN A 275 18.54 1.03 -4.36
N SER A 276 19.77 1.53 -4.44
CA SER A 276 20.85 0.83 -5.13
C SER A 276 21.32 -0.35 -4.30
N MET A 277 21.09 -1.57 -4.79
CA MET A 277 21.52 -2.79 -4.10
C MET A 277 23.05 -2.86 -3.99
N GLY A 278 23.54 -3.16 -2.79
CA GLY A 278 24.97 -3.33 -2.54
C GLY A 278 25.55 -4.61 -3.16
N PRO A 279 26.88 -4.74 -3.21
CA PRO A 279 27.57 -5.83 -3.91
C PRO A 279 27.33 -7.23 -3.32
N ASN A 280 26.80 -7.33 -2.09
CA ASN A 280 26.53 -8.60 -1.43
C ASN A 280 25.05 -8.99 -1.50
N PHE A 281 24.25 -8.26 -2.27
CA PHE A 281 22.85 -8.59 -2.47
C PHE A 281 22.71 -9.87 -3.32
N ILE A 282 22.16 -10.92 -2.73
CA ILE A 282 21.95 -12.22 -3.36
C ILE A 282 20.66 -12.19 -4.20
N HIS A 283 20.79 -12.06 -5.51
CA HIS A 283 19.66 -11.93 -6.44
C HIS A 283 18.87 -13.22 -6.62
N GLU A 284 19.49 -14.39 -6.52
CA GLU A 284 18.85 -15.67 -6.81
C GLU A 284 17.75 -16.05 -5.80
N ARG A 285 17.74 -15.40 -4.63
CA ARG A 285 16.83 -15.68 -3.51
C ARG A 285 16.01 -14.45 -3.11
N SER A 286 15.91 -13.43 -3.97
CA SER A 286 15.29 -12.13 -3.68
C SER A 286 14.30 -11.64 -4.74
#